data_AF-A0A1G4K9B2-F1
#
_entry.id   AF-A0A1G4K9B2-F1
#
_cell.length_a   1.000
_cell.length_b   1.000
_cell.length_c   1.000
_cell.angle_alpha   90.00
_cell.angle_beta   90.00
_cell.angle_gamma   90.00
#
_symmetry.space_group_name_H-M   'P 1'
#
loop_
_entity.id
_entity.type
_entity.pdbx_description
1 polymer ?
#
loop_
_entity_poly.entity_id
_entity_poly.type
_entity_poly.pdbx_seq_one_letter_code
_entity_poly.pdbx_strand_id
1 'polypeptide(L)'
;MDNKEALAKRKLAFSENARRQILHDQLRDSSLLSRSASTNIALRQLQRDQCARDDFLKEIETQEEQAPNSSLVEHGLRKLREIIVAAGSNICRDPKFLDFATRVYEKTVKYYCKHREAHKSYPSIRFYVDNLLQHAISNSLSQQMVACCALYISHGEGNLTRCLTLLNSHMLNSDLYEPSKTLSLVYCIQNQPPSVWFKVVSELPDSSLIRIFISALPAFQKMQQRTMKMISVCYNQLSVSFLSVYWFHGMWKDLEHYVSQNWTIETLQNSTKIVKFKAVGSKKPSTS
;
A
#
# COMPACT_ATOMS: atom_id res chain seq x y z
N MET A 1 30.61 -21.38 4.20
CA MET A 1 30.53 -19.96 3.82
C MET A 1 31.71 -19.25 4.43
N ASP A 2 32.59 -18.73 3.58
CA ASP A 2 34.00 -18.51 3.87
C ASP A 2 34.29 -17.25 4.70
N ASN A 3 35.06 -17.43 5.78
CA ASN A 3 35.45 -16.37 6.72
C ASN A 3 36.25 -15.23 6.03
N LYS A 4 36.85 -15.51 4.86
CA LYS A 4 37.57 -14.53 4.04
C LYS A 4 36.67 -13.52 3.33
N GLU A 5 35.48 -13.90 2.87
CA GLU A 5 34.53 -12.97 2.25
C GLU A 5 33.95 -12.00 3.27
N ALA A 6 33.65 -12.49 4.48
CA ALA A 6 33.18 -11.65 5.58
C ALA A 6 34.23 -10.60 5.98
N LEU A 7 35.50 -10.99 6.02
CA LEU A 7 36.62 -10.10 6.35
C LEU A 7 36.90 -9.08 5.24
N ALA A 8 36.78 -9.47 3.97
CA ALA A 8 36.90 -8.57 2.82
C ALA A 8 35.76 -7.54 2.78
N LYS A 9 34.52 -7.96 3.03
CA LYS A 9 33.36 -7.05 3.17
C LYS A 9 33.55 -6.06 4.31
N ARG A 10 34.09 -6.50 5.45
CA ARG A 10 34.42 -5.62 6.58
C ARG A 10 35.50 -4.60 6.21
N LYS A 11 36.60 -5.03 5.57
CA LYS A 11 37.67 -4.10 5.15
C LYS A 11 37.17 -3.05 4.13
N LEU A 12 36.29 -3.44 3.21
CA LEU A 12 35.66 -2.52 2.26
C LEU A 12 34.76 -1.49 2.97
N ALA A 13 33.95 -1.94 3.93
CA ALA A 13 33.06 -1.07 4.73
C ALA A 13 33.82 -0.03 5.58
N PHE A 14 35.08 -0.31 5.95
CA PHE A 14 35.93 0.59 6.73
C PHE A 14 37.01 1.31 5.88
N SER A 15 36.97 1.19 4.55
CA SER A 15 37.93 1.86 3.67
C SER A 15 37.68 3.38 3.57
N GLU A 16 38.74 4.15 3.29
CA GLU A 16 38.60 5.60 3.05
C GLU A 16 37.71 5.92 1.86
N ASN A 17 37.65 5.04 0.85
CA ASN A 17 36.72 5.20 -0.27
C ASN A 17 35.26 5.03 0.15
N ALA A 18 34.94 4.09 1.05
CA ALA A 18 33.60 3.98 1.61
C ALA A 18 33.25 5.22 2.45
N ARG A 19 34.20 5.76 3.22
CA ARG A 19 34.01 7.03 3.95
C ARG A 19 33.79 8.21 3.00
N ARG A 20 34.55 8.33 1.90
CA ARG A 20 34.36 9.38 0.89
C ARG A 20 33.03 9.24 0.16
N GLN A 21 32.60 8.02 -0.17
CA GLN A 21 31.27 7.79 -0.75
C GLN A 21 30.16 8.20 0.22
N ILE A 22 30.26 7.90 1.52
CA ILE A 22 29.30 8.34 2.55
C ILE A 22 29.31 9.87 2.73
N LEU A 23 30.48 10.51 2.62
CA LEU A 23 30.63 11.98 2.72
C LEU A 23 30.01 12.73 1.53
N HIS A 24 29.90 12.08 0.36
CA HIS A 24 29.42 12.70 -0.88
C HIS A 24 28.04 12.19 -1.35
N ASP A 25 27.50 11.13 -0.76
CA ASP A 25 26.21 10.51 -1.09
C ASP A 25 25.44 10.25 0.22
N GLN A 26 24.41 11.07 0.48
CA GLN A 26 23.64 11.00 1.73
C GLN A 26 22.72 9.78 1.79
N LEU A 27 22.42 9.14 0.65
CA LEU A 27 21.66 7.90 0.58
C LEU A 27 22.49 6.70 1.00
N ARG A 28 23.80 6.71 0.71
CA ARG A 28 24.76 5.68 1.17
C ARG A 28 25.12 5.83 2.64
N ASP A 29 24.84 6.98 3.25
CA ASP A 29 24.98 7.17 4.69
C ASP A 29 23.93 6.35 5.46
N SER A 30 24.35 5.14 5.82
CA SER A 30 23.59 4.19 6.65
C SER A 30 23.29 4.68 8.08
N SER A 31 23.82 5.83 8.50
CA SER A 31 23.56 6.33 9.84
C SER A 31 22.12 6.80 9.98
N LEU A 32 21.47 6.25 11.00
CA LEU A 32 20.13 6.57 11.45
C LEU A 32 20.22 7.40 12.75
N LEU A 33 19.21 8.22 13.06
CA LEU A 33 19.14 8.99 14.31
C LEU A 33 19.25 8.07 15.52
N SER A 34 18.63 6.89 15.43
CA SER A 34 18.69 5.84 16.45
C SER A 34 20.08 5.30 16.76
N ARG A 35 21.09 5.56 15.90
CA ARG A 35 22.45 5.01 16.00
C ARG A 35 23.56 6.06 15.98
N SER A 36 23.24 7.31 15.71
CA SER A 36 24.22 8.39 15.57
C SER A 36 24.26 9.24 16.84
N ALA A 37 25.15 8.87 17.76
CA ALA A 37 25.49 9.72 18.88
C ALA A 37 26.23 10.98 18.36
N SER A 38 25.49 12.07 18.17
CA SER A 38 25.95 13.46 18.11
C SER A 38 26.82 13.96 16.95
N THR A 39 27.52 13.15 16.15
CA THR A 39 28.59 13.67 15.24
C THR A 39 28.26 13.79 13.75
N ASN A 40 27.05 13.43 13.29
CA ASN A 40 26.73 13.51 11.85
C ASN A 40 26.22 14.91 11.45
N ILE A 41 27.04 15.65 10.70
CA ILE A 41 26.74 17.01 10.20
C ILE A 41 25.54 17.00 9.24
N ALA A 42 25.48 16.05 8.31
CA ALA A 42 24.39 15.93 7.34
C ALA A 42 23.04 15.69 8.05
N LEU A 43 23.05 14.85 9.09
CA LEU A 43 21.86 14.60 9.90
C LEU A 43 21.39 15.86 10.66
N ARG A 44 22.32 16.62 11.26
CA ARG A 44 22.00 17.90 11.91
C ARG A 44 21.43 18.91 10.92
N GLN A 45 21.90 18.90 9.67
CA GLN A 45 21.38 19.76 8.62
C GLN A 45 19.94 19.38 8.28
N LEU A 46 19.64 18.09 8.06
CA LEU A 46 18.27 17.61 7.86
C LEU A 46 17.34 17.93 9.04
N GLN A 47 17.86 17.95 10.27
CA GLN A 47 17.06 18.32 11.45
C GLN A 47 16.70 19.81 11.48
N ARG A 48 17.51 20.70 10.91
CA ARG A 48 17.39 22.16 11.08
C ARG A 48 16.92 22.90 9.84
N ASP A 49 17.17 22.37 8.66
CA ASP A 49 16.99 23.06 7.39
C ASP A 49 15.95 22.38 6.51
N GLN A 50 14.93 23.12 6.09
CA GLN A 50 13.88 22.64 5.20
C GLN A 50 14.40 22.38 3.78
N CYS A 51 15.31 23.21 3.26
CA CYS A 51 15.87 23.03 1.93
C CYS A 51 16.65 21.72 1.84
N ALA A 52 17.44 21.40 2.86
CA ALA A 52 18.17 20.13 2.93
C ALA A 52 17.23 18.91 2.94
N ARG A 53 16.08 19.00 3.62
CA ARG A 53 15.06 17.93 3.62
C ARG A 53 14.45 17.74 2.23
N ASP A 54 14.11 18.84 1.57
CA ASP A 54 13.52 18.82 0.23
C ASP A 54 14.51 18.28 -0.80
N ASP A 55 15.78 18.66 -0.74
CA ASP A 55 16.81 18.17 -1.65
C ASP A 55 17.11 16.68 -1.42
N PHE A 56 17.13 16.21 -0.16
CA PHE A 56 17.28 14.79 0.13
C PHE A 56 16.08 13.96 -0.36
N LEU A 57 14.86 14.50 -0.28
CA LEU A 57 13.68 13.84 -0.86
C LEU A 57 13.78 13.74 -2.39
N LYS A 58 14.26 14.78 -3.08
CA LYS A 58 14.52 14.74 -4.53
C LYS A 58 15.61 13.72 -4.90
N GLU A 59 16.63 13.56 -4.06
CA GLU A 59 17.67 12.55 -4.24
C GLU A 59 17.08 11.14 -4.17
N ILE A 60 16.20 10.88 -3.18
CA ILE A 60 15.44 9.62 -3.06
C ILE A 60 14.56 9.39 -4.31
N GLU A 61 13.88 10.42 -4.79
CA GLU A 61 13.04 10.35 -6.01
C GLU A 61 13.88 9.99 -7.23
N THR A 62 15.01 10.65 -7.43
CA THR A 62 15.95 10.38 -8.53
C THR A 62 16.51 8.95 -8.45
N GLN A 63 16.86 8.50 -7.24
CA GLN A 63 17.36 7.14 -7.02
C GLN A 63 16.28 6.07 -7.30
N GLU A 64 15.01 6.36 -7.01
CA GLU A 64 13.90 5.45 -7.32
C GLU A 64 13.67 5.34 -8.83
N GLU A 65 13.83 6.44 -9.58
CA GLU A 65 13.72 6.42 -11.05
C GLU A 65 14.85 5.58 -11.67
N GLN A 66 16.08 5.74 -11.18
CA GLN A 66 17.24 5.03 -11.69
C GLN A 66 17.29 3.55 -11.27
N ALA A 67 16.93 3.25 -10.03
CA ALA A 67 16.92 1.89 -9.48
C ALA A 67 15.72 1.66 -8.54
N PRO A 68 14.54 1.35 -9.10
CA PRO A 68 13.28 1.25 -8.36
C PRO A 68 13.29 0.28 -7.18
N ASN A 69 14.09 -0.79 -7.26
CA ASN A 69 14.19 -1.85 -6.26
C ASN A 69 15.37 -1.66 -5.30
N SER A 70 16.01 -0.48 -5.31
CA SER A 70 17.17 -0.21 -4.46
C SER A 70 16.77 -0.11 -2.99
N SER A 71 17.50 -0.83 -2.13
CA SER A 71 17.39 -0.70 -0.66
C SER A 71 17.73 0.71 -0.17
N LEU A 72 18.42 1.52 -0.99
CA LEU A 72 18.73 2.92 -0.68
C LEU A 72 17.47 3.80 -0.60
N VAL A 73 16.45 3.50 -1.42
CA VAL A 73 15.18 4.25 -1.40
C VAL A 73 14.45 4.01 -0.08
N GLU A 74 14.33 2.75 0.35
CA GLU A 74 13.71 2.43 1.64
C GLU A 74 14.46 3.10 2.80
N HIS A 75 15.80 3.02 2.77
CA HIS A 75 16.66 3.61 3.79
C HIS A 75 16.51 5.14 3.86
N GLY A 76 16.55 5.83 2.71
CA GLY A 76 16.36 7.28 2.65
C GLY A 76 14.98 7.70 3.19
N LEU A 77 13.92 7.00 2.79
CA LEU A 77 12.57 7.24 3.31
C LEU A 77 12.48 7.00 4.82
N ARG A 78 13.14 5.96 5.34
CA ARG A 78 13.23 5.71 6.78
C ARG A 78 13.95 6.85 7.51
N LYS A 79 15.08 7.33 6.97
CA LYS A 79 15.84 8.44 7.54
C LYS A 79 14.97 9.71 7.63
N LEU A 80 14.22 10.04 6.56
CA LEU A 80 13.29 11.17 6.59
C LEU A 80 12.17 11.01 7.62
N ARG A 81 11.60 9.80 7.76
CA ARG A 81 10.61 9.54 8.82
C ARG A 81 11.21 9.73 10.22
N GLU A 82 12.44 9.29 10.48
CA GLU A 82 13.10 9.54 11.77
C GLU A 82 13.30 11.03 12.03
N ILE A 83 13.65 11.82 11.01
CA ILE A 83 13.73 13.29 11.09
C ILE A 83 12.37 13.90 11.44
N ILE A 84 11.29 13.38 10.84
CA ILE A 84 9.93 13.84 11.12
C ILE A 84 9.52 13.51 12.55
N VAL A 85 9.79 12.29 13.02
CA VAL A 85 9.48 11.87 14.40
C VAL A 85 10.29 12.67 15.43
N ALA A 86 11.55 12.98 15.12
CA ALA A 86 12.42 13.77 16.00
C ALA A 86 12.07 15.27 16.01
N ALA A 87 11.22 15.74 15.09
CA ALA A 87 10.79 17.12 15.08
C ALA A 87 9.87 17.38 16.28
N GLY A 88 10.20 18.38 17.09
CA GLY A 88 9.37 18.78 18.22
C GLY A 88 8.02 19.35 17.76
N SER A 89 7.05 19.38 18.68
CA SER A 89 5.68 19.85 18.44
C SER A 89 5.57 21.24 17.80
N ASN A 90 6.54 22.13 18.06
CA ASN A 90 6.58 23.47 17.47
C ASN A 90 6.85 23.45 15.96
N ILE A 91 7.68 22.52 15.48
CA ILE A 91 8.01 22.38 14.04
C ILE A 91 6.84 21.73 13.29
N CYS A 92 6.09 20.84 13.95
CA CYS A 92 4.88 20.24 13.41
C CYS A 92 3.72 21.22 13.17
N ARG A 93 3.88 22.51 13.52
CA ARG A 93 2.93 23.58 13.17
C ARG A 93 3.35 24.38 11.93
N ASP A 94 4.59 24.22 11.46
CA ASP A 94 5.06 24.86 10.23
C ASP A 94 4.39 24.19 9.02
N PRO A 95 3.61 24.94 8.22
CA PRO A 95 2.94 24.40 7.03
C PRO A 95 3.92 23.77 6.03
N LYS A 96 5.13 24.33 5.86
CA LYS A 96 6.12 23.77 4.92
C LYS A 96 6.63 22.42 5.39
N PHE A 97 6.89 22.30 6.69
CA PHE A 97 7.31 21.04 7.28
C PHE A 97 6.21 19.97 7.21
N LEU A 98 4.96 20.36 7.43
CA LEU A 98 3.81 19.45 7.33
C LEU A 98 3.59 18.96 5.90
N ASP A 99 3.67 19.85 4.91
CA ASP A 99 3.60 19.46 3.49
C ASP A 99 4.70 18.46 3.15
N PHE A 100 5.94 18.77 3.55
CA PHE A 100 7.08 17.86 3.41
C PHE A 100 6.81 16.50 4.08
N ALA A 101 6.38 16.49 5.33
CA ALA A 101 6.10 15.25 6.06
C ALA A 101 5.00 14.44 5.35
N THR A 102 3.94 15.10 4.89
CA THR A 102 2.84 14.47 4.16
C THR A 102 3.35 13.78 2.89
N ARG A 103 4.20 14.45 2.10
CA ARG A 103 4.83 13.89 0.90
C ARG A 103 5.73 12.69 1.23
N VAL A 104 6.52 12.76 2.30
CA VAL A 104 7.37 11.63 2.74
C VAL A 104 6.53 10.41 3.12
N TYR A 105 5.44 10.61 3.85
CA TYR A 105 4.53 9.51 4.21
C TYR A 105 3.82 8.94 2.97
N GLU A 106 3.35 9.78 2.05
CA GLU A 106 2.77 9.32 0.79
C GLU A 106 3.75 8.47 -0.01
N LYS A 107 4.99 8.95 -0.17
CA LYS A 107 6.06 8.23 -0.86
C LYS A 107 6.37 6.90 -0.18
N THR A 108 6.39 6.88 1.15
CA THR A 108 6.58 5.67 1.95
C THR A 108 5.50 4.62 1.67
N VAL A 109 4.22 5.03 1.65
CA VAL A 109 3.11 4.12 1.37
C VAL A 109 3.20 3.60 -0.06
N LYS A 110 3.39 4.48 -1.05
CA LYS A 110 3.54 4.10 -2.46
C LYS A 110 4.70 3.13 -2.68
N TYR A 111 5.84 3.38 -2.03
CA TYR A 111 7.02 2.49 -2.08
C TYR A 111 6.67 1.08 -1.61
N TYR A 112 6.11 0.93 -0.41
CA TYR A 112 5.77 -0.40 0.11
C TYR A 112 4.65 -1.09 -0.69
N CYS A 113 3.67 -0.35 -1.21
CA CYS A 113 2.65 -0.90 -2.10
C CYS A 113 3.26 -1.47 -3.40
N LYS A 114 4.15 -0.72 -4.04
CA LYS A 114 4.86 -1.14 -5.28
C LYS A 114 5.68 -2.42 -5.06
N HIS A 115 6.26 -2.58 -3.88
CA HIS A 115 7.07 -3.76 -3.52
C HIS A 115 6.25 -4.93 -2.95
N ARG A 116 4.90 -4.85 -2.98
CA ARG A 116 3.99 -5.87 -2.39
C ARG A 116 4.17 -6.06 -0.89
N GLU A 117 4.63 -5.02 -0.20
CA GLU A 117 4.87 -4.98 1.24
C GLU A 117 3.98 -3.95 1.94
N ALA A 118 2.78 -3.68 1.42
CA ALA A 118 1.85 -2.65 1.92
C ALA A 118 1.63 -2.72 3.45
N HIS A 119 1.70 -3.91 4.05
CA HIS A 119 1.62 -4.11 5.50
C HIS A 119 2.69 -3.35 6.30
N LYS A 120 3.91 -3.17 5.74
CA LYS A 120 4.99 -2.41 6.38
C LYS A 120 4.72 -0.92 6.44
N SER A 121 3.78 -0.41 5.64
CA SER A 121 3.42 1.01 5.65
C SER A 121 2.45 1.37 6.78
N TYR A 122 1.76 0.40 7.39
CA TYR A 122 0.75 0.67 8.42
C TYR A 122 1.30 1.43 9.64
N PRO A 123 2.45 1.08 10.25
CA PRO A 123 3.02 1.86 11.35
C PRO A 123 3.26 3.33 10.97
N SER A 124 3.69 3.57 9.73
CA SER A 124 3.92 4.92 9.20
C SER A 124 2.60 5.68 9.03
N ILE A 125 1.59 5.05 8.42
CA ILE A 125 0.25 5.65 8.26
C ILE A 125 -0.37 5.96 9.63
N ARG A 126 -0.28 5.02 10.58
CA ARG A 126 -0.78 5.20 11.93
C ARG A 126 -0.09 6.36 12.65
N PHE A 127 1.24 6.44 12.57
CA PHE A 127 1.97 7.57 13.13
C PHE A 127 1.46 8.91 12.56
N TYR A 128 1.28 8.98 11.24
CA TYR A 128 0.76 10.18 10.57
C TYR A 128 -0.62 10.57 11.11
N VAL A 129 -1.54 9.60 11.20
CA VAL A 129 -2.91 9.81 11.70
C VAL A 129 -2.91 10.25 13.17
N ASP A 130 -2.11 9.60 14.00
CA ASP A 130 -2.10 9.83 15.45
C ASP A 130 -1.39 11.15 15.83
N ASN A 131 -0.40 11.62 15.04
CA ASN A 131 0.50 12.71 15.45
C ASN A 131 0.50 13.94 14.53
N LEU A 132 0.25 13.77 13.22
CA LEU A 132 0.40 14.84 12.22
C LEU A 132 -0.96 15.33 11.69
N LEU A 133 -1.98 14.46 11.66
CA LEU A 133 -3.28 14.75 11.09
C LEU A 133 -3.91 16.02 11.66
N GLN A 134 -3.82 16.24 12.97
CA GLN A 134 -4.40 17.41 13.66
C GLN A 134 -3.92 18.75 13.09
N HIS A 135 -2.78 18.76 12.41
CA HIS A 135 -2.20 19.96 11.80
C HIS A 135 -2.42 20.02 10.27
N ALA A 136 -2.98 18.97 9.66
CA ALA A 136 -3.08 18.80 8.21
C ALA A 136 -4.50 18.41 7.72
N ILE A 137 -5.54 18.68 8.54
CA ILE A 137 -6.91 18.13 8.37
C ILE A 137 -7.54 18.48 7.01
N SER A 138 -7.23 19.64 6.42
CA SER A 138 -7.86 20.13 5.18
C SER A 138 -7.21 19.64 3.88
N ASN A 139 -6.13 18.85 3.94
CA ASN A 139 -5.48 18.35 2.73
C ASN A 139 -6.16 17.06 2.24
N SER A 140 -6.50 16.99 0.95
CA SER A 140 -7.01 15.78 0.28
C SER A 140 -6.12 14.55 0.54
N LEU A 141 -4.81 14.73 0.57
CA LEU A 141 -3.87 13.65 0.85
C LEU A 141 -3.96 13.15 2.30
N SER A 142 -4.20 14.04 3.27
CA SER A 142 -4.45 13.64 4.67
C SER A 142 -5.71 12.80 4.79
N GLN A 143 -6.78 13.16 4.08
CA GLN A 143 -8.00 12.36 4.04
C GLN A 143 -7.75 10.97 3.44
N GLN A 144 -6.93 10.89 2.39
CA GLN A 144 -6.51 9.61 1.82
C GLN A 144 -5.66 8.78 2.80
N MET A 145 -4.80 9.39 3.60
CA MET A 145 -4.04 8.71 4.66
C MET A 145 -4.96 8.13 5.74
N VAL A 146 -5.96 8.90 6.18
CA VAL A 146 -6.97 8.43 7.14
C VAL A 146 -7.75 7.24 6.56
N ALA A 147 -8.19 7.33 5.30
CA ALA A 147 -8.86 6.23 4.62
C ALA A 147 -7.98 4.98 4.51
N CYS A 148 -6.69 5.12 4.16
CA CYS A 148 -5.75 4.00 4.15
C CYS A 148 -5.60 3.37 5.54
N CYS A 149 -5.52 4.19 6.60
CA CYS A 149 -5.46 3.70 7.97
C CYS A 149 -6.72 2.91 8.35
N ALA A 150 -7.89 3.47 8.07
CA ALA A 150 -9.18 2.84 8.32
C ALA A 150 -9.32 1.51 7.57
N LEU A 151 -8.93 1.47 6.30
CA LEU A 151 -8.98 0.26 5.48
C LEU A 151 -8.00 -0.80 5.97
N TYR A 152 -6.81 -0.44 6.46
CA TYR A 152 -5.91 -1.42 7.08
C TYR A 152 -6.51 -2.00 8.36
N ILE A 153 -7.11 -1.15 9.21
CA ILE A 153 -7.76 -1.59 10.46
C ILE A 153 -8.90 -2.57 10.15
N SER A 154 -9.74 -2.30 9.15
CA SER A 154 -10.83 -3.22 8.78
C SER A 154 -10.33 -4.47 8.06
N HIS A 155 -9.43 -4.34 7.08
CA HIS A 155 -9.06 -5.47 6.20
C HIS A 155 -7.89 -6.31 6.71
N GLY A 156 -6.95 -5.68 7.42
CA GLY A 156 -5.76 -6.29 8.00
C GLY A 156 -5.99 -6.78 9.42
N GLU A 157 -6.54 -5.93 10.30
CA GLU A 157 -6.80 -6.30 11.70
C GLU A 157 -8.19 -6.93 11.93
N GLY A 158 -9.13 -6.79 10.98
CA GLY A 158 -10.50 -7.27 11.13
C GLY A 158 -11.33 -6.45 12.12
N ASN A 159 -10.89 -5.25 12.50
CA ASN A 159 -11.53 -4.44 13.53
C ASN A 159 -12.45 -3.36 12.92
N LEU A 160 -13.67 -3.76 12.57
CA LEU A 160 -14.65 -2.85 11.97
C LEU A 160 -15.03 -1.67 12.89
N THR A 161 -15.19 -1.91 14.19
CA THR A 161 -15.58 -0.85 15.14
C THR A 161 -14.56 0.27 15.19
N ARG A 162 -13.27 -0.07 15.26
CA ARG A 162 -12.17 0.92 15.27
C ARG A 162 -12.08 1.65 13.92
N CYS A 163 -12.29 0.93 12.82
CA CYS A 163 -12.35 1.53 11.48
C CYS A 163 -13.46 2.59 11.38
N LEU A 164 -14.69 2.25 11.77
CA LEU A 164 -15.84 3.17 11.70
C LEU A 164 -15.67 4.36 12.65
N THR A 165 -15.11 4.13 13.83
CA THR A 165 -14.79 5.22 14.77
C THR A 165 -13.82 6.22 14.13
N LEU A 166 -12.74 5.74 13.53
CA LEU A 166 -11.75 6.60 12.87
C LEU A 166 -12.37 7.40 11.70
N LEU A 167 -13.19 6.75 10.87
CA LEU A 167 -13.89 7.42 9.78
C LEU A 167 -14.86 8.49 10.30
N ASN A 168 -15.63 8.19 11.34
CA ASN A 168 -16.54 9.17 11.94
C ASN A 168 -15.80 10.35 12.57
N SER A 169 -14.64 10.14 13.18
CA SER A 169 -13.90 11.21 13.84
C SER A 169 -13.24 12.18 12.87
N HIS A 170 -12.86 11.73 11.66
CA HIS A 170 -12.00 12.51 10.77
C HIS A 170 -12.53 12.71 9.35
N MET A 171 -13.54 11.95 8.92
CA MET A 171 -13.93 11.88 7.52
C MET A 171 -15.40 12.20 7.27
N LEU A 172 -16.23 12.54 8.27
CA LEU A 172 -17.69 12.74 8.07
C LEU A 172 -18.06 13.68 6.90
N ASN A 173 -17.25 14.72 6.65
CA ASN A 173 -17.47 15.69 5.58
C ASN A 173 -16.59 15.44 4.33
N SER A 174 -15.94 14.28 4.24
CA SER A 174 -15.08 13.90 3.12
C SER A 174 -15.82 12.99 2.15
N ASP A 175 -15.64 13.22 0.84
CA ASP A 175 -16.15 12.35 -0.22
C ASP A 175 -15.62 10.91 -0.15
N LEU A 176 -14.55 10.69 0.63
CA LEU A 176 -13.93 9.38 0.85
C LEU A 176 -14.56 8.60 2.01
N TYR A 177 -15.48 9.19 2.77
CA TYR A 177 -16.15 8.53 3.88
C TYR A 177 -16.97 7.32 3.43
N GLU A 178 -17.95 7.53 2.55
CA GLU A 178 -18.85 6.47 2.09
C GLU A 178 -18.11 5.37 1.31
N PRO A 179 -17.15 5.67 0.42
CA PRO A 179 -16.29 4.65 -0.18
C PRO A 179 -15.55 3.81 0.86
N SER A 180 -14.85 4.43 1.82
CA SER A 180 -14.05 3.71 2.83
C SER A 180 -14.91 2.86 3.76
N LYS A 181 -16.08 3.37 4.14
CA LYS A 181 -17.09 2.68 4.94
C LYS A 181 -17.66 1.48 4.17
N THR A 182 -18.07 1.67 2.92
CA THR A 182 -18.61 0.59 2.07
C THR A 182 -17.59 -0.52 1.89
N LEU A 183 -16.35 -0.19 1.53
CA LEU A 183 -15.28 -1.18 1.39
C LEU A 183 -15.11 -2.01 2.67
N SER A 184 -15.13 -1.35 3.83
CA SER A 184 -14.98 -2.00 5.13
C SER A 184 -16.16 -2.89 5.50
N LEU A 185 -17.39 -2.44 5.27
CA LEU A 185 -18.61 -3.21 5.58
C LEU A 185 -18.75 -4.44 4.68
N VAL A 186 -18.56 -4.30 3.37
CA VAL A 186 -18.68 -5.44 2.44
C VAL A 186 -17.61 -6.49 2.73
N TYR A 187 -16.39 -6.06 3.05
CA TYR A 187 -15.30 -6.96 3.40
C TYR A 187 -15.57 -7.70 4.73
N CYS A 188 -15.86 -6.96 5.81
CA CYS A 188 -15.91 -7.53 7.17
C CYS A 188 -17.21 -8.29 7.45
N ILE A 189 -18.36 -7.71 7.09
CA ILE A 189 -19.68 -8.22 7.50
C ILE A 189 -20.58 -8.64 6.35
N GLN A 190 -20.11 -8.50 5.10
CA GLN A 190 -20.81 -9.00 3.92
C GLN A 190 -22.22 -8.42 3.73
N ASN A 191 -22.43 -7.17 4.14
CA ASN A 191 -23.74 -6.52 4.09
C ASN A 191 -24.26 -6.28 2.66
N GLN A 192 -23.40 -6.37 1.64
CA GLN A 192 -23.73 -6.22 0.23
C GLN A 192 -22.95 -7.25 -0.63
N PRO A 193 -23.36 -7.45 -1.89
CA PRO A 193 -22.63 -8.31 -2.81
C PRO A 193 -21.17 -7.86 -3.01
N PRO A 194 -20.21 -8.79 -3.14
CA PRO A 194 -18.80 -8.47 -3.41
C PRO A 194 -18.55 -7.62 -4.67
N SER A 195 -19.43 -7.65 -5.67
CA SER A 195 -19.33 -6.77 -6.84
C SER A 195 -19.37 -5.29 -6.46
N VAL A 196 -20.13 -4.92 -5.43
CA VAL A 196 -20.17 -3.53 -4.92
C VAL A 196 -18.81 -3.11 -4.39
N TRP A 197 -18.06 -4.02 -3.75
CA TRP A 197 -16.70 -3.72 -3.28
C TRP A 197 -15.78 -3.39 -4.47
N PHE A 198 -15.78 -4.21 -5.52
CA PHE A 198 -14.99 -3.95 -6.73
C PHE A 198 -15.43 -2.69 -7.46
N LYS A 199 -16.74 -2.42 -7.50
CA LYS A 199 -17.30 -1.18 -8.06
C LYS A 199 -16.69 0.03 -7.36
N VAL A 200 -16.77 0.07 -6.03
CA VAL A 200 -16.24 1.20 -5.23
C VAL A 200 -14.74 1.36 -5.45
N VAL A 201 -13.95 0.27 -5.49
CA VAL A 201 -12.51 0.39 -5.79
C VAL A 201 -12.28 0.93 -7.21
N SER A 202 -13.07 0.51 -8.21
CA SER A 202 -12.91 0.94 -9.60
C SER A 202 -13.27 2.42 -9.83
N GLU A 203 -14.17 2.97 -9.01
CA GLU A 203 -14.59 4.38 -9.07
C GLU A 203 -13.57 5.33 -8.43
N LEU A 204 -12.66 4.81 -7.60
CA LEU A 204 -11.54 5.61 -7.07
C LEU A 204 -10.53 5.92 -8.19
N PRO A 205 -9.94 7.12 -8.24
CA PRO A 205 -8.92 7.44 -9.24
C PRO A 205 -7.73 6.47 -9.20
N ASP A 206 -7.23 6.05 -10.36
CA ASP A 206 -6.08 5.12 -10.48
C ASP A 206 -4.84 5.62 -9.72
N SER A 207 -4.62 6.94 -9.72
CA SER A 207 -3.50 7.60 -9.05
C SER A 207 -3.73 7.84 -7.55
N SER A 208 -4.95 7.61 -7.04
CA SER A 208 -5.27 7.83 -5.63
C SER A 208 -4.50 6.87 -4.74
N LEU A 209 -4.04 7.38 -3.60
CA LEU A 209 -3.31 6.60 -2.61
C LEU A 209 -4.18 5.44 -2.09
N ILE A 210 -5.47 5.67 -1.91
CA ILE A 210 -6.42 4.66 -1.42
C ILE A 210 -6.50 3.49 -2.39
N ARG A 211 -6.68 3.75 -3.70
CA ARG A 211 -6.78 2.67 -4.69
C ARG A 211 -5.48 1.88 -4.79
N ILE A 212 -4.34 2.56 -4.79
CA ILE A 212 -3.01 1.93 -4.77
C ILE A 212 -2.88 1.04 -3.51
N PHE A 213 -3.26 1.56 -2.35
CA PHE A 213 -3.13 0.86 -1.08
C PHE A 213 -4.03 -0.36 -0.98
N ILE A 214 -5.34 -0.22 -1.22
CA ILE A 214 -6.30 -1.33 -1.10
C ILE A 214 -5.99 -2.46 -2.09
N SER A 215 -5.51 -2.12 -3.29
CA SER A 215 -5.12 -3.10 -4.31
C SER A 215 -3.83 -3.86 -3.95
N ALA A 216 -2.97 -3.24 -3.14
CA ALA A 216 -1.73 -3.87 -2.66
C ALA A 216 -1.91 -4.69 -1.37
N LEU A 217 -3.05 -4.57 -0.69
CA LEU A 217 -3.35 -5.37 0.49
C LEU A 217 -3.72 -6.82 0.11
N PRO A 218 -3.34 -7.82 0.95
CA PRO A 218 -3.78 -9.21 0.75
C PRO A 218 -5.30 -9.38 0.67
N ALA A 219 -6.05 -8.44 1.23
CA ALA A 219 -7.50 -8.42 1.21
C ALA A 219 -8.08 -8.35 -0.20
N PHE A 220 -7.39 -7.71 -1.15
CA PHE A 220 -7.82 -7.67 -2.55
C PHE A 220 -7.90 -9.06 -3.16
N GLN A 221 -6.85 -9.87 -2.99
CA GLN A 221 -6.82 -11.26 -3.43
C GLN A 221 -7.85 -12.13 -2.69
N LYS A 222 -8.04 -11.90 -1.39
CA LYS A 222 -9.09 -12.60 -0.61
C LYS A 222 -10.49 -12.29 -1.16
N MET A 223 -10.76 -11.04 -1.53
CA MET A 223 -12.03 -10.65 -2.14
C MET A 223 -12.24 -11.30 -3.50
N GLN A 224 -11.19 -11.36 -4.33
CA GLN A 224 -11.21 -12.07 -5.61
C GLN A 224 -11.62 -13.55 -5.44
N GLN A 225 -10.94 -14.26 -4.54
CA GLN A 225 -11.23 -15.68 -4.25
C GLN A 225 -12.63 -15.88 -3.66
N ARG A 226 -13.02 -15.06 -2.69
CA ARG A 226 -14.35 -15.10 -2.06
C ARG A 226 -15.45 -14.90 -3.09
N THR A 227 -15.26 -13.96 -4.01
CA THR A 227 -16.22 -13.63 -5.06
C THR A 227 -16.36 -14.78 -6.05
N MET A 228 -15.24 -15.35 -6.53
CA MET A 228 -15.29 -16.52 -7.41
C MET A 228 -15.94 -17.72 -6.76
N LYS A 229 -15.66 -17.97 -5.47
CA LYS A 229 -16.31 -19.05 -4.71
C LYS A 229 -17.81 -18.85 -4.62
N MET A 230 -18.27 -17.62 -4.38
CA MET A 230 -19.70 -17.32 -4.33
C MET A 230 -20.35 -17.53 -5.71
N ILE A 231 -19.73 -17.01 -6.76
CA ILE A 231 -20.23 -17.13 -8.14
C ILE A 231 -20.33 -18.60 -8.56
N SER A 232 -19.30 -19.41 -8.30
CA SER A 232 -19.27 -20.81 -8.73
C SER A 232 -20.33 -21.69 -8.05
N VAL A 233 -20.78 -21.30 -6.85
CA VAL A 233 -21.90 -21.95 -6.16
C VAL A 233 -23.23 -21.52 -6.79
N CYS A 234 -23.41 -20.22 -7.03
CA CYS A 234 -24.68 -19.65 -7.47
C CYS A 234 -24.99 -19.90 -8.95
N TYR A 235 -23.96 -19.97 -9.81
CA TYR A 235 -24.13 -20.08 -11.26
C TYR A 235 -23.58 -21.40 -11.79
N ASN A 236 -24.22 -21.96 -12.82
CA ASN A 236 -23.70 -23.13 -13.53
C ASN A 236 -22.63 -22.72 -14.55
N GLN A 237 -22.86 -21.61 -15.24
CA GLN A 237 -21.96 -21.05 -16.24
C GLN A 237 -22.13 -19.54 -16.35
N LEU A 238 -21.05 -18.83 -16.69
CA LEU A 238 -21.07 -17.38 -16.99
C LEU A 238 -20.02 -17.07 -18.07
N SER A 239 -20.24 -16.01 -18.84
CA SER A 239 -19.19 -15.52 -19.75
C SER A 239 -18.05 -14.86 -18.97
N VAL A 240 -16.82 -15.05 -19.44
CA VAL A 240 -15.62 -14.41 -18.84
C VAL A 240 -15.75 -12.87 -18.91
N SER A 241 -16.33 -12.34 -19.99
CA SER A 241 -16.59 -10.91 -20.14
C SER A 241 -17.56 -10.37 -19.09
N PHE A 242 -18.64 -11.09 -18.80
CA PHE A 242 -19.60 -10.70 -17.77
C PHE A 242 -18.96 -10.73 -16.37
N LEU A 243 -18.14 -11.75 -16.07
CA LEU A 243 -17.37 -11.78 -14.83
C LEU A 243 -16.45 -10.57 -14.71
N SER A 244 -15.69 -10.27 -15.76
CA SER A 244 -14.75 -9.14 -15.77
C SER A 244 -15.45 -7.80 -15.57
N VAL A 245 -16.51 -7.52 -16.34
CA VAL A 245 -17.17 -6.21 -16.35
C VAL A 245 -18.14 -6.03 -15.18
N TYR A 246 -18.99 -7.01 -14.90
CA TYR A 246 -20.05 -6.87 -13.90
C TYR A 246 -19.61 -7.26 -12.49
N TRP A 247 -18.88 -8.36 -12.34
CA TRP A 247 -18.50 -8.85 -11.01
C TRP A 247 -17.22 -8.19 -10.49
N PHE A 248 -16.23 -8.00 -11.35
CA PHE A 248 -14.93 -7.48 -10.96
C PHE A 248 -14.68 -6.04 -11.43
N HIS A 249 -15.59 -5.42 -12.18
CA HIS A 249 -15.45 -4.04 -12.65
C HIS A 249 -14.09 -3.76 -13.34
N GLY A 250 -13.56 -4.73 -14.10
CA GLY A 250 -12.27 -4.65 -14.77
C GLY A 250 -11.04 -4.71 -13.84
N MET A 251 -11.24 -4.92 -12.54
CA MET A 251 -10.18 -4.85 -11.52
C MET A 251 -9.30 -6.11 -11.44
N TRP A 252 -9.68 -7.21 -12.11
CA TRP A 252 -8.91 -8.46 -12.11
C TRP A 252 -8.29 -8.73 -13.49
N LYS A 253 -7.04 -8.27 -13.67
CA LYS A 253 -6.31 -8.38 -14.94
C LYS A 253 -6.12 -9.84 -15.39
N ASP A 254 -5.73 -10.72 -14.47
CA ASP A 254 -5.46 -12.13 -14.75
C ASP A 254 -6.68 -13.05 -14.57
N LEU A 255 -7.91 -12.51 -14.66
CA LEU A 255 -9.14 -13.26 -14.42
C LEU A 255 -9.25 -14.47 -15.36
N GLU A 256 -9.00 -14.29 -16.65
CA GLU A 256 -9.12 -15.38 -17.63
C GLU A 256 -8.13 -16.51 -17.33
N HIS A 257 -6.88 -16.15 -17.00
CA HIS A 257 -5.86 -17.11 -16.62
C HIS A 257 -6.23 -17.85 -15.33
N TYR A 258 -6.69 -17.13 -14.30
CA TYR A 258 -7.14 -17.74 -13.06
C TYR A 258 -8.30 -18.72 -13.30
N VAL A 259 -9.28 -18.32 -14.11
CA VAL A 259 -10.44 -19.16 -14.39
C VAL A 259 -10.06 -20.40 -15.19
N SER A 260 -9.19 -20.30 -16.20
CA SER A 260 -8.76 -21.46 -17.00
C SER A 260 -7.99 -22.50 -16.21
N GLN A 261 -7.33 -22.10 -15.13
CA GLN A 261 -6.66 -23.01 -14.19
C GLN A 261 -7.60 -23.74 -13.25
N ASN A 262 -8.81 -23.22 -13.02
CA ASN A 262 -9.73 -23.71 -11.98
C ASN A 262 -11.03 -24.31 -12.55
N TRP A 263 -11.44 -23.93 -13.76
CA TRP A 263 -12.68 -24.38 -14.40
C TRP A 263 -12.51 -24.57 -15.91
N THR A 264 -13.39 -25.37 -16.51
CA THR A 264 -13.44 -25.54 -17.97
C THR A 264 -13.97 -24.28 -18.65
N ILE A 265 -13.27 -23.85 -19.69
CA ILE A 265 -13.71 -22.75 -20.57
C ILE A 265 -14.16 -23.34 -21.92
N GLU A 266 -15.37 -23.01 -22.33
CA GLU A 266 -15.90 -23.27 -23.66
C GLU A 266 -15.86 -21.99 -24.49
N THR A 267 -15.36 -22.08 -25.73
CA THR A 267 -15.40 -20.97 -26.68
C THR A 267 -16.52 -21.21 -27.67
N LEU A 268 -17.53 -20.33 -27.67
CA LEU A 268 -18.64 -20.39 -28.62
C LEU A 268 -18.21 -19.92 -30.02
N GLN A 269 -19.04 -20.20 -31.03
CA GLN A 269 -18.80 -19.81 -32.42
C GLN A 269 -18.58 -18.30 -32.62
N ASN A 270 -19.19 -17.46 -31.77
CA ASN A 270 -19.00 -16.01 -31.78
C ASN A 270 -17.76 -15.54 -30.97
N SER A 271 -16.82 -16.45 -30.68
CA SER A 271 -15.63 -16.21 -29.84
C SER A 271 -15.92 -15.85 -28.37
N THR A 272 -17.17 -15.96 -27.90
CA THR A 272 -17.49 -15.75 -26.48
C THR A 272 -16.94 -16.91 -25.65
N LYS A 273 -16.14 -16.60 -24.63
CA LYS A 273 -15.63 -17.57 -23.66
C LYS A 273 -16.58 -17.71 -22.48
N ILE A 274 -17.06 -18.93 -22.25
CA ILE A 274 -17.97 -19.30 -21.16
C ILE A 274 -17.23 -20.21 -20.19
N VAL A 275 -17.31 -19.85 -18.91
CA VAL A 275 -16.79 -20.63 -17.78
C VAL A 275 -17.88 -21.58 -17.31
N LYS A 276 -17.58 -22.87 -17.19
CA LYS A 276 -18.49 -23.87 -16.60
C LYS A 276 -18.07 -24.18 -15.16
N PHE A 277 -18.88 -23.76 -14.20
CA PHE A 277 -18.62 -23.94 -12.78
C PHE A 277 -19.06 -25.30 -12.24
N LYS A 278 -20.09 -25.89 -12.85
CA LYS A 278 -20.62 -27.20 -12.46
C LYS A 278 -20.53 -28.18 -13.62
N ALA A 279 -20.04 -29.38 -13.34
CA ALA A 279 -20.03 -30.45 -14.33
C ALA A 279 -21.47 -30.86 -14.66
N VAL A 280 -21.82 -30.82 -15.94
CA VAL A 280 -23.06 -31.42 -16.43
C VAL A 280 -22.87 -32.93 -16.35
N GLY A 281 -23.36 -33.59 -15.29
CA GLY A 281 -23.45 -35.06 -15.25
C GLY A 281 -22.89 -35.81 -14.03
N SER A 282 -22.62 -35.19 -12.87
CA SER A 282 -22.45 -35.98 -11.64
C SER A 282 -23.82 -36.47 -11.16
N LYS A 283 -24.30 -37.59 -11.72
CA LYS A 283 -25.33 -38.41 -11.08
C LYS A 283 -24.85 -38.66 -9.65
N LYS A 284 -25.64 -38.24 -8.66
CA LYS A 284 -25.51 -38.80 -7.31
C LYS A 284 -25.62 -40.33 -7.47
N PRO A 285 -24.69 -41.15 -6.96
CA PRO A 285 -24.96 -42.57 -6.86
C PRO A 285 -26.19 -42.70 -5.97
N SER A 286 -27.26 -43.25 -6.56
CA SER A 286 -28.41 -43.74 -5.83
C SER A 286 -27.90 -44.77 -4.82
N THR A 287 -27.94 -44.42 -3.54
CA THR A 287 -27.80 -45.39 -2.46
C THR A 287 -28.98 -46.34 -2.55
N SER A 288 -28.71 -47.53 -3.06
CA SER A 288 -29.49 -48.75 -2.83
C SER A 288 -29.42 -49.13 -1.35
#